data_AF-A5WV68-F1
#
_entry.id   AF-A5WV68-F1
#
_cell.length_a   1.000
_cell.length_b   1.000
_cell.length_c   1.000
_cell.angle_alpha   90.00
_cell.angle_beta   90.00
_cell.angle_gamma   90.00
#
_symmetry.space_group_name_H-M   'P 1'
#
loop_
_entity.id
_entity.type
_entity.pdbx_description
1 polymer ?
#
loop_
_entity_poly.entity_id
_entity_poly.type
_entity_poly.pdbx_seq_one_letter_code
_entity_poly.pdbx_strand_id
1 'polypeptide(L)'
;MDEANPANPPPNWIQQHTVYQELMRLEVGDSVQVHAAFLVYMDLTEVRKWKDVVGVSCPELQAVLLEGREKEGESVQMIYPLPSHRSIKHRELRSILDRGSPMLLCAVASDSTLVYQRLCDGFLTPDPPVDIQDQGRRQHRKRRLQT
;
A
#
# COMPACT_ATOMS: atom_id res chain seq x y z
N MET A 1 -33.39 -12.94 -24.14
CA MET A 1 -32.01 -13.41 -23.93
C MET A 1 -31.69 -13.08 -22.50
N ASP A 2 -31.69 -14.11 -21.65
CA ASP A 2 -31.45 -14.16 -20.20
C ASP A 2 -31.86 -12.91 -19.40
N GLU A 3 -33.15 -12.89 -19.07
CA GLU A 3 -33.76 -11.96 -18.12
C GLU A 3 -33.26 -12.33 -16.71
N ALA A 4 -32.27 -11.58 -16.21
CA ALA A 4 -31.69 -11.80 -14.88
C ALA A 4 -32.76 -11.63 -13.80
N ASN A 5 -33.10 -12.72 -13.10
CA ASN A 5 -34.02 -12.73 -11.96
C ASN A 5 -33.45 -11.85 -10.83
N PRO A 6 -34.08 -10.70 -10.48
CA PRO A 6 -33.58 -9.79 -9.45
C PRO A 6 -33.63 -10.37 -8.03
N ALA A 7 -34.28 -11.52 -7.83
CA ALA A 7 -34.41 -12.17 -6.53
C ALA A 7 -33.16 -12.96 -6.08
N ASN A 8 -32.22 -13.24 -6.97
CA ASN A 8 -30.95 -13.88 -6.63
C ASN A 8 -29.81 -13.10 -7.28
N PRO A 9 -29.22 -12.10 -6.59
CA PRO A 9 -27.99 -11.51 -7.08
C PRO A 9 -26.96 -12.64 -7.29
N PRO A 10 -26.16 -12.58 -8.36
CA PRO A 10 -25.12 -13.57 -8.56
C PRO A 10 -24.26 -13.66 -7.30
N PRO A 11 -23.89 -14.87 -6.86
CA PRO A 11 -23.09 -15.04 -5.65
C PRO A 11 -21.87 -14.13 -5.74
N ASN A 12 -21.60 -13.38 -4.66
CA ASN A 12 -20.47 -12.49 -4.60
C ASN A 12 -19.19 -13.34 -4.65
N TRP A 13 -18.62 -13.48 -5.84
CA TRP A 13 -17.48 -14.36 -6.12
C TRP A 13 -16.29 -14.09 -5.18
N ILE A 14 -16.13 -12.84 -4.73
CA ILE A 14 -15.11 -12.44 -3.74
C ILE A 14 -15.28 -13.23 -2.44
N GLN A 15 -16.52 -13.37 -1.96
CA GLN A 15 -16.82 -14.10 -0.71
C GLN A 15 -16.57 -15.62 -0.85
N GLN A 16 -16.57 -16.13 -2.08
CA GLN A 16 -16.27 -17.53 -2.39
C GLN A 16 -14.78 -17.77 -2.65
N HIS A 17 -13.98 -16.72 -2.80
CA HIS A 17 -12.56 -16.84 -3.05
C HIS A 17 -11.85 -17.43 -1.83
N THR A 18 -11.01 -18.45 -2.04
CA THR A 18 -10.31 -19.18 -0.95
C THR A 18 -9.49 -18.23 -0.07
N VAL A 19 -8.69 -17.37 -0.70
CA VAL A 19 -7.88 -16.38 0.01
C VAL A 19 -8.76 -15.40 0.80
N TYR A 20 -9.89 -14.93 0.23
CA TYR A 20 -10.78 -14.04 0.98
C TYR A 20 -11.32 -14.73 2.25
N GLN A 21 -11.67 -16.01 2.16
CA GLN A 21 -12.08 -16.79 3.34
C GLN A 21 -10.95 -16.96 4.35
N GLU A 22 -9.71 -17.14 3.90
CA GLU A 22 -8.53 -17.18 4.77
C GLU A 22 -8.31 -15.85 5.49
N LEU A 23 -8.40 -14.71 4.79
CA LEU A 23 -8.30 -13.38 5.40
C LEU A 23 -9.42 -13.14 6.42
N MET A 24 -10.64 -13.60 6.13
CA MET A 24 -11.76 -13.52 7.08
C MET A 24 -11.51 -14.35 8.36
N ARG A 25 -10.81 -15.48 8.25
CA ARG A 25 -10.43 -16.34 9.40
C ARG A 25 -9.35 -15.74 10.30
N LEU A 26 -8.72 -14.63 9.91
CA LEU A 26 -7.81 -13.89 10.78
C LEU A 26 -8.54 -13.10 11.88
N GLU A 27 -9.88 -13.11 11.87
CA GLU A 27 -10.76 -12.62 12.95
C GLU A 27 -10.51 -11.17 13.40
N VAL A 28 -10.17 -10.31 12.43
CA VAL A 28 -9.82 -8.92 12.73
C VAL A 28 -11.04 -8.01 12.97
N GLY A 29 -12.24 -8.50 12.67
CA GLY A 29 -13.52 -7.87 13.03
C GLY A 29 -14.01 -6.75 12.09
N ASP A 30 -13.17 -6.29 11.15
CA ASP A 30 -13.52 -5.25 10.18
C ASP A 30 -13.60 -5.85 8.75
N SER A 31 -14.81 -6.20 8.31
CA SER A 31 -15.03 -6.80 6.98
C SER A 31 -14.63 -5.88 5.84
N VAL A 32 -14.67 -4.55 6.04
CA VAL A 32 -14.29 -3.58 5.02
C VAL A 32 -12.78 -3.54 4.87
N GLN A 33 -12.05 -3.65 5.98
CA GLN A 33 -10.60 -3.80 5.96
C GLN A 33 -10.17 -5.14 5.35
N VAL A 34 -10.89 -6.24 5.62
CA VAL A 34 -10.62 -7.54 4.96
C VAL A 34 -10.86 -7.45 3.45
N HIS A 35 -11.94 -6.79 3.01
CA HIS A 35 -12.19 -6.55 1.60
C HIS A 35 -11.06 -5.72 0.96
N ALA A 36 -10.60 -4.66 1.63
CA ALA A 36 -9.46 -3.88 1.16
C ALA A 36 -8.17 -4.72 1.07
N ALA A 37 -7.90 -5.58 2.06
CA ALA A 37 -6.77 -6.50 2.02
C ALA A 37 -6.85 -7.48 0.85
N PHE A 38 -8.04 -7.98 0.54
CA PHE A 38 -8.25 -8.84 -0.62
C PHE A 38 -8.00 -8.13 -1.95
N LEU A 39 -8.47 -6.89 -2.12
CA LEU A 39 -8.18 -6.12 -3.34
C LEU A 39 -6.67 -5.89 -3.53
N VAL A 40 -5.96 -5.57 -2.44
CA VAL A 40 -4.51 -5.41 -2.47
C VAL A 40 -3.82 -6.73 -2.77
N TYR A 41 -4.27 -7.84 -2.19
CA TYR A 41 -3.76 -9.18 -2.50
C TYR A 41 -3.84 -9.46 -4.01
N MET A 42 -5.02 -9.24 -4.62
CA MET A 42 -5.23 -9.46 -6.05
C MET A 42 -4.31 -8.59 -6.91
N ASP A 43 -4.12 -7.31 -6.58
CA ASP A 43 -3.19 -6.45 -7.32
C ASP A 43 -1.73 -6.92 -7.18
N LEU A 44 -1.32 -7.29 -5.97
CA LEU A 44 0.02 -7.80 -5.70
C LEU A 44 0.30 -9.09 -6.49
N THR A 45 -0.62 -10.06 -6.50
CA THR A 45 -0.40 -11.36 -7.16
C THR A 45 -0.65 -11.34 -8.66
N GLU A 46 -1.71 -10.69 -9.14
CA GLU A 46 -2.12 -10.76 -10.56
C GLU A 46 -1.46 -9.67 -11.41
N VAL A 47 -1.42 -8.43 -10.91
CA VAL A 47 -0.91 -7.27 -11.68
C VAL A 47 0.59 -7.12 -11.48
N ARG A 48 1.04 -7.07 -10.22
CA ARG A 48 2.44 -6.82 -9.86
C ARG A 48 3.27 -8.11 -9.79
N LYS A 49 2.64 -9.29 -9.77
CA LYS A 49 3.28 -10.62 -9.76
C LYS A 49 4.23 -10.86 -8.59
N TRP A 50 3.89 -10.31 -7.43
CA TRP A 50 4.59 -10.57 -6.17
C TRP A 50 4.56 -12.05 -5.81
N LYS A 51 5.54 -12.48 -5.02
CA LYS A 51 5.71 -13.86 -4.56
C LYS A 51 5.38 -13.98 -3.09
N ASP A 52 4.96 -15.18 -2.70
CA ASP A 52 4.71 -15.57 -1.31
C ASP A 52 3.79 -14.59 -0.56
N VAL A 53 2.78 -14.04 -1.24
CA VAL A 53 1.86 -13.08 -0.62
C VAL A 53 0.91 -13.82 0.31
N VAL A 54 0.92 -13.47 1.60
CA VAL A 54 0.07 -14.07 2.64
C VAL A 54 -0.54 -13.00 3.53
N GLY A 55 -1.72 -13.27 4.07
CA GLY A 55 -2.35 -12.40 5.06
C GLY A 55 -1.92 -12.73 6.48
N VAL A 56 -1.65 -11.70 7.29
CA VAL A 56 -1.30 -11.83 8.71
C VAL A 56 -2.16 -10.88 9.55
N SER A 57 -2.58 -11.33 10.73
CA SER A 57 -3.32 -10.47 11.66
C SER A 57 -2.37 -9.49 12.36
N CYS A 58 -2.81 -8.23 12.47
CA CYS A 58 -2.13 -7.22 13.27
C CYS A 58 -3.10 -6.68 14.33
N PRO A 59 -3.05 -7.25 15.56
CA PRO A 59 -3.91 -6.84 16.66
C PRO A 59 -3.77 -5.36 17.03
N GLU A 60 -2.57 -4.79 16.91
CA GLU A 60 -2.27 -3.39 17.26
C GLU A 60 -3.03 -2.39 16.39
N LEU A 61 -3.26 -2.76 15.13
CA LEU A 61 -4.06 -1.98 14.20
C LEU A 61 -5.50 -2.45 14.09
N GLN A 62 -5.85 -3.62 14.64
CA GLN A 62 -7.08 -4.33 14.29
C GLN A 62 -7.24 -4.33 12.77
N ALA A 63 -6.20 -4.80 12.07
CA ALA A 63 -6.19 -4.92 10.61
C ALA A 63 -5.48 -6.21 10.14
N VAL A 64 -5.87 -6.71 8.97
CA VAL A 64 -5.11 -7.69 8.19
C VAL A 64 -4.00 -6.95 7.45
N LEU A 65 -2.75 -7.33 7.71
CA LEU A 65 -1.60 -6.94 6.90
C LEU A 65 -1.34 -8.03 5.85
N LEU A 66 -0.60 -7.67 4.81
CA LEU A 66 -0.07 -8.64 3.86
C LEU A 66 1.45 -8.69 3.99
N GLU A 67 2.01 -9.88 3.96
CA GLU A 67 3.44 -10.13 3.81
C GLU A 67 3.69 -10.66 2.42
N GLY A 68 4.74 -10.20 1.74
CA GLY A 68 5.08 -10.72 0.41
C GLY A 68 6.44 -10.23 -0.08
N ARG A 69 6.89 -10.78 -1.20
CA ARG A 69 8.15 -10.41 -1.86
C ARG A 69 7.87 -9.81 -3.23
N GLU A 70 8.46 -8.65 -3.51
CA GLU A 70 8.31 -7.98 -4.80
C GLU A 70 8.93 -8.81 -5.94
N LYS A 71 10.09 -9.44 -5.67
CA LYS A 71 10.70 -10.44 -6.56
C LYS A 71 11.21 -11.64 -5.76
N GLU A 72 11.42 -12.74 -6.47
CA GLU A 72 12.04 -13.94 -5.91
C GLU A 72 13.44 -13.61 -5.37
N GLY A 73 13.72 -14.00 -4.12
CA GLY A 73 14.97 -13.71 -3.42
C GLY A 73 15.07 -12.34 -2.75
N GLU A 74 14.14 -11.41 -2.99
CA GLU A 74 14.09 -10.14 -2.27
C GLU A 74 13.53 -10.30 -0.84
N SER A 75 13.84 -9.35 0.03
CA SER A 75 13.33 -9.32 1.42
C SER A 75 11.81 -9.25 1.46
N VAL A 76 11.21 -9.91 2.46
CA VAL A 76 9.77 -9.78 2.74
C VAL A 76 9.46 -8.32 3.08
N GLN A 77 8.43 -7.78 2.45
CA GLN A 77 7.86 -6.47 2.74
C GLN A 77 6.50 -6.65 3.40
N MET A 78 6.17 -5.75 4.33
CA MET A 78 4.84 -5.64 4.92
C MET A 78 4.01 -4.66 4.09
N ILE A 79 2.76 -4.99 3.83
CA ILE A 79 1.80 -4.10 3.19
C ILE A 79 0.64 -3.89 4.16
N TYR A 80 0.26 -2.62 4.36
CA TYR A 80 -0.91 -2.25 5.12
C TYR A 80 -2.02 -1.73 4.19
N PRO A 81 -3.07 -2.54 3.93
CA PRO A 81 -4.27 -2.10 3.22
C PRO A 81 -5.11 -1.18 4.11
N LEU A 82 -5.14 0.11 3.79
CA LEU A 82 -5.91 1.13 4.50
C LEU A 82 -7.11 1.57 3.63
N PRO A 83 -8.35 1.23 4.02
CA PRO A 83 -9.53 1.77 3.37
C PRO A 83 -9.56 3.31 3.46
N SER A 84 -9.90 3.98 2.36
CA SER A 84 -9.88 5.45 2.22
C SER A 84 -10.72 6.23 3.24
N HIS A 85 -11.75 5.61 3.82
CA HIS A 85 -12.59 6.22 4.85
C HIS A 85 -12.03 6.05 6.27
N ARG A 86 -10.94 5.27 6.44
CA ARG A 86 -10.33 4.99 7.74
C ARG A 86 -9.11 5.89 7.95
N SER A 87 -9.05 6.53 9.11
CA SER A 87 -7.86 7.25 9.56
C SER A 87 -6.96 6.34 10.40
N ILE A 88 -5.65 6.51 10.30
CA ILE A 88 -4.66 5.88 11.17
C ILE A 88 -3.84 6.94 11.91
N LYS A 89 -3.53 6.69 13.18
CA LYS A 89 -2.66 7.58 13.96
C LYS A 89 -1.20 7.26 13.70
N HIS A 90 -0.35 8.28 13.73
CA HIS A 90 1.09 8.08 13.56
C HIS A 90 1.70 7.11 14.60
N ARG A 91 1.20 7.12 15.85
CA ARG A 91 1.63 6.17 16.89
C ARG A 91 1.36 4.71 16.52
N GLU A 92 0.24 4.45 15.86
CA GLU A 92 -0.15 3.11 15.41
C GLU A 92 0.77 2.66 14.26
N LEU A 93 1.03 3.54 13.28
CA LEU A 93 2.01 3.30 12.22
C LEU A 93 3.44 3.06 12.76
N ARG A 94 3.83 3.75 13.83
CA ARG A 94 5.16 3.53 14.42
C ARG A 94 5.30 2.13 15.00
N SER A 95 4.25 1.64 15.68
CA SER A 95 4.26 0.29 16.29
C SER A 95 4.51 -0.84 15.29
N ILE A 96 4.11 -0.65 14.03
CA ILE A 96 4.32 -1.62 12.96
C ILE A 96 5.66 -1.40 12.25
N LEU A 97 6.16 -0.16 12.14
CA LEU A 97 7.47 0.16 11.56
C LEU A 97 8.62 -0.32 12.44
N ASP A 98 8.44 -0.29 13.77
CA ASP A 98 9.42 -0.79 14.75
C ASP A 98 9.73 -2.30 14.58
N ARG A 99 8.95 -3.03 13.77
CA ARG A 99 9.22 -4.44 13.40
C ARG A 99 10.41 -4.61 12.45
N GLY A 100 10.92 -3.52 11.87
CA GLY A 100 12.13 -3.50 11.05
C GLY A 100 11.96 -3.94 9.60
N SER A 101 10.80 -4.47 9.22
CA SER A 101 10.50 -4.84 7.82
C SER A 101 10.14 -3.60 6.99
N PRO A 102 10.60 -3.50 5.73
CA PRO A 102 10.15 -2.46 4.81
C PRO A 102 8.63 -2.49 4.69
N MET A 103 7.99 -1.32 4.77
CA MET A 103 6.53 -1.24 4.80
C MET A 103 5.98 -0.39 3.66
N LEU A 104 4.93 -0.91 3.01
CA LEU A 104 4.11 -0.20 2.04
C LEU A 104 2.74 0.08 2.64
N LEU A 105 2.33 1.34 2.65
CA LEU A 105 0.94 1.71 2.87
C LEU A 105 0.21 1.62 1.53
N CYS A 106 -0.93 0.93 1.48
CA CYS A 106 -1.80 0.93 0.31
C CYS A 106 -3.14 1.59 0.67
N ALA A 107 -3.39 2.77 0.14
CA ALA A 107 -4.68 3.43 0.26
C ALA A 107 -5.67 2.82 -0.74
N VAL A 108 -6.80 2.34 -0.24
CA VAL A 108 -7.83 1.64 -1.02
C VAL A 108 -9.08 2.51 -1.13
N ALA A 109 -9.33 3.04 -2.32
CA ALA A 109 -10.52 3.83 -2.62
C ALA A 109 -11.76 2.93 -2.78
N SER A 110 -12.96 3.51 -2.62
CA SER A 110 -14.23 2.77 -2.77
C SER A 110 -14.51 2.27 -4.18
N ASP A 111 -13.87 2.88 -5.19
CA ASP A 111 -13.89 2.45 -6.59
C ASP A 111 -12.83 1.38 -6.91
N SER A 112 -12.19 0.81 -5.87
CA SER A 112 -11.10 -0.16 -5.97
C SER A 112 -9.78 0.39 -6.51
N THR A 113 -9.61 1.71 -6.63
CA THR A 113 -8.30 2.31 -6.93
C THR A 113 -7.32 2.09 -5.77
N LEU A 114 -6.10 1.67 -6.11
CA LEU A 114 -5.04 1.37 -5.15
C LEU A 114 -3.85 2.34 -5.32
N VAL A 115 -3.44 2.99 -4.24
CA VAL A 115 -2.27 3.87 -4.22
C VAL A 115 -1.26 3.39 -3.19
N TYR A 116 -0.07 3.04 -3.65
CA TYR A 116 1.02 2.53 -2.83
C TYR A 116 1.97 3.66 -2.44
N GLN A 117 2.29 3.74 -1.15
CA GLN A 117 3.28 4.65 -0.61
C GLN A 117 4.25 3.89 0.29
N ARG A 118 5.55 4.00 0.02
CA ARG A 118 6.58 3.42 0.88
C ARG A 118 6.70 4.26 2.16
N LEU A 119 6.58 3.60 3.30
CA LEU A 119 6.83 4.19 4.61
C LEU A 119 8.30 3.99 4.99
N CYS A 120 8.89 5.00 5.60
CA CYS A 120 10.28 4.96 6.07
C CYS A 120 10.35 5.54 7.48
N ASP A 121 11.23 4.96 8.30
CA ASP A 121 11.56 5.53 9.61
C ASP A 121 12.63 6.61 9.42
N GLY A 122 12.22 7.87 9.49
CA GLY A 122 13.10 9.03 9.39
C GLY A 122 12.99 9.79 8.06
N PHE A 123 14.04 10.56 7.76
CA PHE A 123 14.08 11.44 6.59
C PHE A 123 14.66 10.71 5.37
N LEU A 124 13.92 10.74 4.26
CA LEU A 124 14.46 10.41 2.95
C LEU A 124 14.97 11.69 2.29
N THR A 125 16.17 11.63 1.71
CA THR A 125 16.65 12.72 0.87
C THR A 125 15.85 12.69 -0.43
N PRO A 126 15.14 13.76 -0.82
CA PRO A 126 14.40 13.78 -2.07
C PRO A 126 15.37 13.67 -3.24
N ASP A 127 14.91 13.06 -4.34
CA ASP A 127 15.67 13.09 -5.57
C ASP A 127 15.90 14.54 -6.00
N PRO A 128 17.11 14.89 -6.48
CA PRO A 128 17.39 16.24 -6.91
C PRO A 128 16.44 16.60 -8.07
N PRO A 129 15.92 17.83 -8.11
CA PRO A 129 15.08 18.27 -9.20
C PRO A 129 15.84 18.16 -10.53
N VAL A 130 15.24 17.43 -11.47
CA VAL A 130 15.71 17.37 -12.85
C VAL A 130 15.51 18.77 -13.44
N ASP A 131 16.58 19.40 -13.95
CA ASP A 131 16.57 20.69 -14.65
C ASP A 131 16.54 22.01 -13.83
N ILE A 132 17.22 22.09 -12.67
CA ILE A 132 17.64 23.42 -12.21
C ILE A 132 18.84 23.89 -13.05
N GLN A 133 18.56 24.57 -14.17
CA GLN A 133 19.53 25.51 -14.72
C GLN A 133 19.76 26.61 -13.68
N ASP A 134 20.88 26.53 -12.96
CA ASP A 134 21.34 27.57 -12.04
C ASP A 134 21.66 28.85 -12.84
N GLN A 135 20.63 29.65 -13.13
CA GLN A 135 20.75 30.93 -13.83
C GLN A 135 21.45 32.00 -12.97
N GLY A 136 21.72 31.73 -11.68
CA GLY A 136 22.22 32.72 -10.73
C GLY A 136 23.73 32.99 -10.79
N ARG A 137 24.56 32.05 -11.27
CA ARG A 137 26.03 32.20 -11.14
C ARG A 137 26.69 33.17 -12.13
N ARG A 138 26.04 33.55 -13.23
CA ARG A 138 26.73 34.35 -14.26
C ARG A 138 26.92 35.83 -13.90
N GLN A 139 26.13 36.42 -13.00
CA GLN A 139 26.23 37.86 -12.75
C GLN A 139 27.40 38.26 -11.83
N HIS A 140 27.86 37.40 -10.92
CA HIS A 140 28.89 37.81 -9.95
C HIS A 140 30.31 37.94 -10.53
N ARG A 141 30.62 37.31 -11.67
CA ARG A 141 31.99 37.31 -12.22
C ARG A 141 32.39 38.63 -12.89
N LYS A 142 31.44 39.49 -13.30
CA LYS A 142 31.77 40.76 -13.98
C LYS A 142 32.19 41.91 -13.06
N ARG A 143 31.95 41.82 -11.75
CA ARG A 143 32.25 42.94 -10.82
C ARG A 143 33.68 42.99 -10.28
N ARG A 144 34.56 42.05 -10.63
CA ARG A 144 35.91 41.98 -10.05
C ARG A 144 37.05 42.50 -10.94
N LEU A 145 36.76 43.05 -12.12
CA LEU A 145 37.80 43.50 -13.07
C LEU A 145 37.87 45.03 -13.24
N GLN A 146 37.36 45.81 -12.28
CA GLN A 146 37.49 47.26 -12.27
C GLN A 146 38.10 47.74 -10.95
N THR A 147 39.39 47.52 -10.77
CA THR A 147 40.35 48.32 -9.96
C THR A 147 41.73 47.86 -10.39
#